data_AF-A0A7C3BWY7-F1
#
_entry.id   AF-A0A7C3BWY7-F1
#
_cell.length_a   1.000
_cell.length_b   1.000
_cell.length_c   1.000
_cell.angle_alpha   90.00
_cell.angle_beta   90.00
_cell.angle_gamma   90.00
#
_symmetry.space_group_name_H-M   'P 1'
#
loop_
_entity.id
_entity.type
_entity.pdbx_description
1 polymer ?
#
loop_
_entity_poly.entity_id
_entity_poly.type
_entity_poly.pdbx_seq_one_letter_code
_entity_poly.pdbx_strand_id
1 'polypeptide(L)'
;MGITGLETAIILIAFVVVAAVFAYTVLSAGLFSSQKSEQAVHSGLEEAQSTLEVKGSVSVVGRAELNDCDYPTAWTPDADDVTMTRETTEYWEGSASLKAVVADATAADETLVVHAMEAMDLTIGDTIVFWLKVDADLDQELTFAVDSDATLSGGTALLDLAIDTSVTGTGWQRYTVDVDHDTDFDVDLYYGIWCDSLTANGPDNFYLDKVMFEDVASMGGISFQLNNCDYPVGPVADDPDNVLTRETTDYMEGVGAMKNVVTTAVGNMIVGDEIFYHAMEAKDWSNGDTITFWIKADLLLDADITFALATSADLSGTATETYVIDTAGTDWEQHTVTLSGDDDDTAGFYGIYLSTDPTDATHTFYLDGIEIDAKFSKTTDPMTTFVKSMVLTASTMSSGRGLNFTTTADTGTSKATWGVISDETTKTHRMIIYYNDSNQQVTDLTWTKTGLGYNDGDDILEDREKYELTVDLTYVNNNAGHDYKKVVAGQKFSIELKPERGSVLHLERTLPAVLKNVNDLY
;
A
#
# COMPACT_ATOMS: atom_id res chain seq x y z
N MET A 1 94.88 -13.49 -46.43
CA MET A 1 94.03 -12.56 -47.19
C MET A 1 93.47 -11.59 -46.17
N GLY A 2 93.89 -10.33 -46.24
CA GLY A 2 93.66 -9.35 -45.19
C GLY A 2 92.20 -8.96 -45.13
N ILE A 3 91.59 -9.10 -43.95
CA ILE A 3 90.47 -8.24 -43.55
C ILE A 3 91.08 -6.83 -43.52
N THR A 4 90.65 -5.95 -44.41
CA THR A 4 91.04 -4.56 -44.37
C THR A 4 90.28 -3.89 -43.21
N GLY A 5 90.87 -2.91 -42.55
CA GLY A 5 90.22 -2.21 -41.44
C GLY A 5 88.88 -1.57 -41.82
N LEU A 6 88.65 -1.37 -43.12
CA LEU A 6 87.42 -0.85 -43.68
C LEU A 6 86.24 -1.84 -43.59
N GLU A 7 86.45 -3.15 -43.82
CA GLU A 7 85.36 -4.13 -43.66
C GLU A 7 84.94 -4.28 -42.19
N THR A 8 85.91 -4.27 -41.25
CA THR A 8 85.60 -4.31 -39.81
C THR A 8 84.89 -3.05 -39.33
N ALA A 9 85.24 -1.87 -39.87
CA ALA A 9 84.56 -0.62 -39.54
C ALA A 9 83.09 -0.60 -40.00
N ILE A 10 82.80 -1.13 -41.19
CA ILE A 10 81.42 -1.22 -41.70
C ILE A 10 80.57 -2.16 -40.81
N ILE A 11 81.11 -3.31 -40.41
CA ILE A 11 80.43 -4.25 -39.52
C ILE A 11 80.19 -3.62 -38.14
N LEU A 12 81.16 -2.87 -37.61
CA LEU A 12 81.04 -2.18 -36.33
C LEU A 12 79.91 -1.13 -36.37
N ILE A 13 79.85 -0.32 -37.43
CA ILE A 13 78.76 0.66 -37.60
C ILE A 13 77.41 -0.07 -37.68
N ALA A 14 77.30 -1.14 -38.47
CA ALA A 14 76.07 -1.91 -38.58
C ALA A 14 75.61 -2.49 -37.23
N PHE A 15 76.54 -3.03 -36.42
CA PHE A 15 76.23 -3.56 -35.09
C PHE A 15 75.80 -2.46 -34.11
N VAL A 16 76.49 -1.30 -34.13
CA VAL A 16 76.13 -0.13 -33.31
C VAL A 16 74.75 0.39 -33.70
N VAL A 17 74.42 0.45 -35.00
CA VAL A 17 73.10 0.89 -35.47
C VAL A 17 72.01 -0.08 -35.03
N VAL A 18 72.21 -1.40 -35.19
CA VAL A 18 71.23 -2.40 -34.76
C VAL A 18 71.05 -2.35 -33.23
N ALA A 19 72.14 -2.24 -32.47
CA ALA A 19 72.09 -2.09 -31.01
C ALA A 19 71.37 -0.80 -30.58
N ALA A 20 71.59 0.32 -31.28
CA ALA A 20 70.93 1.60 -31.00
C ALA A 20 69.42 1.55 -31.30
N VAL A 21 69.02 0.96 -32.44
CA VAL A 21 67.60 0.79 -32.79
C VAL A 21 66.92 -0.15 -31.79
N PHE A 22 67.57 -1.25 -31.41
CA PHE A 22 67.07 -2.17 -30.39
C PHE A 22 66.96 -1.50 -29.01
N ALA A 23 67.97 -0.74 -28.59
CA ALA A 23 67.90 0.01 -27.33
C ALA A 23 66.77 1.04 -27.34
N TYR A 24 66.57 1.74 -28.46
CA TYR A 24 65.46 2.69 -28.64
C TYR A 24 64.09 2.01 -28.57
N THR A 25 63.89 0.86 -29.23
CA THR A 25 62.62 0.14 -29.18
C THR A 25 62.34 -0.42 -27.78
N VAL A 26 63.34 -0.99 -27.11
CA VAL A 26 63.20 -1.48 -25.72
C VAL A 26 62.89 -0.34 -24.77
N LEU A 27 63.56 0.80 -24.89
CA LEU A 27 63.28 1.98 -24.07
C LEU A 27 61.87 2.52 -24.34
N SER A 28 61.47 2.64 -25.61
CA SER A 28 60.14 3.15 -25.99
C SER A 28 59.02 2.23 -25.50
N ALA A 29 59.18 0.92 -25.68
CA ALA A 29 58.26 -0.09 -25.17
C ALA A 29 58.23 -0.10 -23.63
N GLY A 30 59.40 0.07 -22.98
CA GLY A 30 59.52 0.16 -21.53
C GLY A 30 58.84 1.39 -20.94
N LEU A 31 58.99 2.55 -21.58
CA LEU A 31 58.31 3.79 -21.19
C LEU A 31 56.81 3.68 -21.39
N PHE A 32 56.34 3.17 -22.53
CA PHE A 32 54.90 2.94 -22.77
C PHE A 32 54.30 1.96 -21.75
N SER A 33 55.01 0.86 -21.44
CA SER A 33 54.58 -0.10 -20.42
C SER A 33 54.52 0.52 -19.02
N SER A 34 55.49 1.38 -18.68
CA SER A 34 55.51 2.10 -17.39
C SER A 34 54.35 3.09 -17.29
N GLN A 35 54.12 3.90 -18.34
CA GLN A 35 52.98 4.83 -18.42
C GLN A 35 51.64 4.10 -18.31
N LYS A 36 51.50 2.94 -18.97
CA LYS A 36 50.26 2.16 -18.89
C LYS A 36 50.05 1.55 -17.50
N SER A 37 51.13 1.13 -16.85
CA SER A 37 51.08 0.62 -15.47
C SER A 37 50.70 1.71 -14.48
N GLU A 38 51.30 2.90 -14.62
CA GLU A 38 50.94 4.10 -13.84
C GLU A 38 49.46 4.44 -14.03
N GLN A 39 48.98 4.53 -15.28
CA GLN A 39 47.56 4.79 -15.56
C GLN A 39 46.64 3.74 -14.92
N ALA A 40 47.00 2.45 -14.99
CA ALA A 40 46.20 1.38 -14.40
C ALA A 40 46.14 1.45 -12.87
N VAL A 41 47.27 1.79 -12.22
CA VAL A 41 47.33 1.97 -10.76
C VAL A 41 46.51 3.19 -10.34
N HIS A 42 46.63 4.32 -11.03
CA HIS A 42 45.84 5.51 -10.75
C HIS A 42 44.35 5.28 -10.97
N SER A 43 43.95 4.68 -12.09
CA SER A 43 42.54 4.36 -12.34
C SER A 43 41.99 3.36 -11.33
N GLY A 44 42.79 2.39 -10.89
CA GLY A 44 42.36 1.42 -9.87
C GLY A 44 42.20 2.07 -8.48
N LEU A 45 43.07 3.02 -8.14
CA LEU A 45 42.94 3.79 -6.90
C LEU A 45 41.72 4.72 -6.95
N GLU A 46 41.56 5.45 -8.05
CA GLU A 46 40.40 6.32 -8.30
C GLU A 46 39.09 5.52 -8.19
N GLU A 47 39.03 4.34 -8.82
CA GLU A 47 37.87 3.44 -8.77
C GLU A 47 37.56 2.94 -7.36
N ALA A 48 38.59 2.58 -6.58
CA ALA A 48 38.43 2.18 -5.19
C ALA A 48 37.98 3.35 -4.29
N GLN A 49 38.33 4.59 -4.65
CA GLN A 49 37.93 5.81 -3.94
C GLN A 49 36.55 6.33 -4.37
N SER A 50 36.04 5.95 -5.54
CA SER A 50 34.70 6.29 -6.03
C SER A 50 33.59 5.48 -5.33
N THR A 51 33.54 5.53 -4.00
CA THR A 51 32.48 4.92 -3.20
C THR A 51 31.39 5.93 -2.87
N LEU A 52 30.14 5.49 -2.97
CA LEU A 52 28.96 6.24 -2.60
C LEU A 52 28.75 6.20 -1.09
N GLU A 53 28.43 7.34 -0.49
CA GLU A 53 28.08 7.46 0.93
C GLU A 53 26.75 8.20 1.08
N VAL A 54 25.87 7.70 1.96
CA VAL A 54 24.65 8.42 2.37
C VAL A 54 25.00 9.47 3.42
N LYS A 55 24.52 10.70 3.23
CA LYS A 55 24.67 11.79 4.19
C LYS A 55 23.32 12.15 4.80
N GLY A 56 23.21 12.05 6.11
CA GLY A 56 21.98 12.40 6.83
C GLY A 56 21.01 11.21 6.98
N SER A 57 19.76 11.51 7.31
CA SER A 57 18.69 10.52 7.37
C SER A 57 18.27 10.07 5.97
N VAL A 58 17.79 8.85 5.88
CA VAL A 58 16.95 8.41 4.78
C VAL A 58 15.53 8.76 5.17
N SER A 59 14.77 9.39 4.29
CA SER A 59 13.36 9.69 4.55
C SER A 59 12.48 8.96 3.56
N VAL A 60 11.26 8.61 3.96
CA VAL A 60 10.24 8.07 3.07
C VAL A 60 9.02 8.97 3.09
N VAL A 61 8.46 9.16 1.90
CA VAL A 61 7.22 9.91 1.72
C VAL A 61 6.06 8.93 1.70
N GLY A 62 5.21 8.99 2.71
CA GLY A 62 3.99 8.19 2.81
C GLY A 62 2.84 8.82 2.02
N ARG A 63 1.86 8.01 1.62
CA ARG A 63 0.58 8.45 1.06
C ARG A 63 -0.55 7.59 1.60
N ALA A 64 -1.74 8.18 1.68
CA ALA A 64 -2.98 7.46 1.90
C ALA A 64 -3.73 7.35 0.58
N GLU A 65 -4.18 6.14 0.25
CA GLU A 65 -5.12 5.89 -0.85
C GLU A 65 -6.37 5.25 -0.26
N LEU A 66 -7.54 5.74 -0.63
CA LEU A 66 -8.77 5.01 -0.40
C LEU A 66 -8.77 3.73 -1.23
N ASN A 67 -9.20 2.63 -0.61
CA ASN A 67 -9.45 1.37 -1.28
C ASN A 67 -10.67 1.54 -2.19
N ASP A 68 -10.38 1.78 -3.46
CA ASP A 68 -11.33 1.88 -4.56
C ASP A 68 -11.67 0.51 -5.18
N CYS A 69 -11.01 -0.56 -4.73
CA CYS A 69 -11.12 -1.89 -5.31
C CYS A 69 -12.02 -2.84 -4.50
N ASP A 70 -12.34 -2.56 -3.23
CA ASP A 70 -13.30 -3.33 -2.45
C ASP A 70 -14.63 -2.60 -2.28
N TYR A 71 -15.52 -2.82 -3.25
CA TYR A 71 -16.96 -2.64 -3.05
C TYR A 71 -17.51 -3.88 -2.31
N PRO A 72 -18.33 -3.73 -1.24
CA PRO A 72 -19.04 -2.53 -0.80
C PRO A 72 -18.42 -1.75 0.38
N THR A 73 -17.16 -2.00 0.76
CA THR A 73 -16.65 -1.59 2.08
C THR A 73 -16.27 -0.12 2.23
N ALA A 74 -16.09 0.64 1.14
CA ALA A 74 -15.64 2.04 1.20
C ALA A 74 -16.63 3.08 0.66
N TRP A 75 -17.57 2.68 -0.20
CA TRP A 75 -18.48 3.58 -0.91
C TRP A 75 -19.92 3.12 -0.84
N THR A 76 -20.81 4.04 -0.50
CA THR A 76 -22.25 3.80 -0.42
C THR A 76 -22.96 4.50 -1.57
N PRO A 77 -23.63 3.76 -2.47
CA PRO A 77 -24.55 4.33 -3.44
C PRO A 77 -25.94 4.56 -2.83
N ASP A 78 -26.67 5.52 -3.37
CA ASP A 78 -28.12 5.56 -3.19
C ASP A 78 -28.77 4.32 -3.86
N ALA A 79 -29.54 3.57 -3.07
CA ALA A 79 -29.90 2.19 -3.33
C ALA A 79 -30.85 2.00 -4.52
N ASP A 80 -31.60 3.05 -4.88
CA ASP A 80 -32.62 2.98 -5.93
C ASP A 80 -32.11 3.48 -7.30
N ASP A 81 -31.06 4.31 -7.34
CA ASP A 81 -30.64 5.03 -8.56
C ASP A 81 -29.21 4.69 -9.04
N VAL A 82 -28.37 4.10 -8.19
CA VAL A 82 -26.97 3.81 -8.54
C VAL A 82 -26.58 2.39 -8.16
N THR A 83 -26.02 1.66 -9.11
CA THR A 83 -25.38 0.38 -8.83
C THR A 83 -23.87 0.51 -8.93
N MET A 84 -23.15 0.17 -7.87
CA MET A 84 -21.69 0.20 -7.84
C MET A 84 -21.11 -1.21 -7.93
N THR A 85 -20.02 -1.34 -8.68
CA THR A 85 -19.32 -2.61 -8.92
C THR A 85 -17.83 -2.38 -9.10
N ARG A 86 -17.02 -3.39 -8.83
CA ARG A 86 -15.59 -3.39 -9.15
C ARG A 86 -15.37 -3.63 -10.64
N GLU A 87 -14.63 -2.77 -11.32
CA GLU A 87 -14.26 -2.87 -12.73
C GLU A 87 -12.78 -3.20 -12.89
N THR A 88 -12.45 -4.26 -13.63
CA THR A 88 -11.06 -4.75 -13.77
C THR A 88 -10.46 -4.48 -15.15
N THR A 89 -11.25 -3.96 -16.09
CA THR A 89 -10.83 -3.71 -17.48
C THR A 89 -10.64 -2.23 -17.78
N GLU A 90 -11.37 -1.35 -17.09
CA GLU A 90 -11.25 0.09 -17.22
C GLU A 90 -10.81 0.70 -15.88
N TYR A 91 -9.52 0.95 -15.72
CA TYR A 91 -8.94 1.57 -14.51
C TYR A 91 -7.79 2.50 -14.89
N TRP A 92 -7.52 3.49 -14.04
CA TRP A 92 -6.39 4.39 -14.10
C TRP A 92 -5.10 3.77 -13.54
N GLU A 93 -5.08 3.27 -12.31
CA GLU A 93 -3.90 2.67 -11.69
C GLU A 93 -4.28 1.47 -10.80
N GLY A 94 -3.34 0.58 -10.48
CA GLY A 94 -3.65 -0.61 -9.69
C GLY A 94 -4.33 -1.73 -10.50
N SER A 95 -5.23 -2.48 -9.87
CA SER A 95 -5.84 -3.70 -10.44
C SER A 95 -7.31 -3.56 -10.85
N ALA A 96 -7.99 -2.49 -10.44
CA ALA A 96 -9.40 -2.24 -10.70
C ALA A 96 -9.73 -0.76 -10.45
N SER A 97 -10.89 -0.31 -10.96
CA SER A 97 -11.55 0.94 -10.55
C SER A 97 -12.94 0.65 -10.00
N LEU A 98 -13.54 1.66 -9.40
CA LEU A 98 -14.92 1.62 -8.96
C LEU A 98 -15.84 2.10 -10.10
N LYS A 99 -16.72 1.22 -10.58
CA LYS A 99 -17.71 1.54 -11.61
C LYS A 99 -19.05 1.78 -10.96
N ALA A 100 -19.60 2.97 -11.17
CA ALA A 100 -20.99 3.28 -10.89
C ALA A 100 -21.80 3.27 -12.18
N VAL A 101 -22.93 2.57 -12.14
CA VAL A 101 -23.95 2.53 -13.19
C VAL A 101 -25.12 3.34 -12.66
N VAL A 102 -25.36 4.49 -13.27
CA VAL A 102 -26.51 5.34 -12.98
C VAL A 102 -27.72 4.75 -13.70
N ALA A 103 -28.84 4.59 -13.01
CA ALA A 103 -30.08 4.08 -13.60
C ALA A 103 -30.74 5.12 -14.53
N ASP A 104 -31.60 4.64 -15.43
CA ASP A 104 -32.45 5.53 -16.25
C ASP A 104 -33.30 6.42 -15.34
N ALA A 105 -33.36 7.72 -15.60
CA ALA A 105 -34.11 8.69 -14.80
C ALA A 105 -35.56 8.22 -14.50
N THR A 106 -35.91 8.11 -13.22
CA THR A 106 -37.29 7.89 -12.78
C THR A 106 -37.98 9.08 -12.12
N ALA A 107 -37.35 10.23 -11.90
CA ALA A 107 -38.06 11.50 -11.70
C ALA A 107 -37.10 12.68 -11.84
N ALA A 108 -37.63 13.88 -12.11
CA ALA A 108 -36.84 15.11 -12.28
C ALA A 108 -36.17 15.64 -10.99
N ASP A 109 -36.19 14.87 -9.90
CA ASP A 109 -35.72 15.25 -8.56
C ASP A 109 -34.94 14.10 -7.86
N GLU A 110 -34.51 13.07 -8.59
CA GLU A 110 -33.69 11.98 -8.06
C GLU A 110 -32.22 12.43 -7.99
N THR A 111 -31.69 12.49 -6.77
CA THR A 111 -30.32 12.96 -6.49
C THR A 111 -29.38 11.77 -6.51
N LEU A 112 -28.44 11.76 -7.45
CA LEU A 112 -27.38 10.77 -7.48
C LEU A 112 -26.44 11.01 -6.31
N VAL A 113 -26.34 10.09 -5.36
CA VAL A 113 -25.36 10.17 -4.27
C VAL A 113 -24.48 8.92 -4.28
N VAL A 114 -23.20 9.10 -4.55
CA VAL A 114 -22.15 8.11 -4.25
C VAL A 114 -21.19 8.78 -3.29
N HIS A 115 -21.17 8.30 -2.06
CA HIS A 115 -20.41 8.92 -0.98
C HIS A 115 -19.55 7.91 -0.22
N ALA A 116 -18.56 8.42 0.49
CA ALA A 116 -17.80 7.63 1.43
C ALA A 116 -18.71 7.03 2.50
N MET A 117 -18.47 5.76 2.84
CA MET A 117 -19.26 5.06 3.85
C MET A 117 -19.10 5.69 5.25
N GLU A 118 -17.92 6.24 5.54
CA GLU A 118 -17.60 6.89 6.80
C GLU A 118 -17.15 8.33 6.58
N ALA A 119 -17.40 9.15 7.60
CA ALA A 119 -16.91 10.51 7.64
C ALA A 119 -15.41 10.53 7.94
N MET A 120 -14.73 11.55 7.42
CA MET A 120 -13.29 11.73 7.56
C MET A 120 -12.97 13.03 8.29
N ASP A 121 -11.87 13.01 9.02
CA ASP A 121 -11.28 14.20 9.64
C ASP A 121 -10.46 14.97 8.58
N LEU A 122 -11.14 15.84 7.83
CA LEU A 122 -10.52 16.73 6.84
C LEU A 122 -10.29 18.11 7.45
N THR A 123 -9.06 18.62 7.30
CA THR A 123 -8.62 19.92 7.83
C THR A 123 -8.27 20.91 6.72
N ILE A 124 -8.23 22.20 7.07
CA ILE A 124 -7.87 23.26 6.12
C ILE A 124 -6.44 23.04 5.62
N GLY A 125 -6.27 22.97 4.30
CA GLY A 125 -5.00 22.71 3.64
C GLY A 125 -4.83 21.28 3.14
N ASP A 126 -5.76 20.38 3.47
CA ASP A 126 -5.77 19.03 2.91
C ASP A 126 -6.16 19.08 1.42
N THR A 127 -5.53 18.24 0.61
CA THR A 127 -5.81 18.15 -0.84
C THR A 127 -6.28 16.74 -1.18
N ILE A 128 -7.48 16.63 -1.75
CA ILE A 128 -8.04 15.38 -2.28
C ILE A 128 -7.73 15.32 -3.77
N VAL A 129 -7.18 14.20 -4.23
CA VAL A 129 -6.89 13.95 -5.65
C VAL A 129 -7.57 12.66 -6.07
N PHE A 130 -8.27 12.67 -7.19
CA PHE A 130 -8.89 11.46 -7.73
C PHE A 130 -8.85 11.45 -9.26
N TRP A 131 -8.98 10.26 -9.83
CA TRP A 131 -9.15 10.06 -11.25
C TRP A 131 -10.58 9.66 -11.54
N LEU A 132 -11.18 10.33 -12.52
CA LEU A 132 -12.54 10.07 -12.94
C LEU A 132 -12.59 9.90 -14.46
N LYS A 133 -13.36 8.93 -14.92
CA LYS A 133 -13.75 8.78 -16.32
C LYS A 133 -15.28 8.71 -16.35
N VAL A 134 -15.91 9.58 -17.12
CA VAL A 134 -17.37 9.71 -17.17
C VAL A 134 -17.85 9.47 -18.60
N ASP A 135 -18.98 8.80 -18.75
CA ASP A 135 -19.68 8.73 -20.03
C ASP A 135 -20.18 10.13 -20.44
N ALA A 136 -20.11 10.45 -21.73
CA ALA A 136 -20.27 11.82 -22.22
C ALA A 136 -21.64 12.46 -21.90
N ASP A 137 -22.67 11.65 -21.69
CA ASP A 137 -24.03 12.10 -21.39
C ASP A 137 -24.21 12.47 -19.90
N LEU A 138 -23.36 11.98 -19.01
CA LEU A 138 -23.38 12.25 -17.55
C LEU A 138 -22.41 13.38 -17.13
N ASP A 139 -21.45 13.67 -17.99
CA ASP A 139 -20.26 14.47 -17.70
C ASP A 139 -20.48 15.91 -17.21
N GLN A 140 -21.60 16.54 -17.58
CA GLN A 140 -21.92 17.92 -17.19
C GLN A 140 -22.87 18.00 -15.97
N GLU A 141 -23.24 16.85 -15.42
CA GLU A 141 -24.26 16.73 -14.37
C GLU A 141 -23.64 16.33 -13.03
N LEU A 142 -22.43 15.79 -13.04
CA LEU A 142 -21.71 15.39 -11.83
C LEU A 142 -21.00 16.56 -11.16
N THR A 143 -21.00 16.53 -9.84
CA THR A 143 -20.24 17.44 -8.96
C THR A 143 -19.57 16.60 -7.89
N PHE A 144 -18.30 16.87 -7.61
CA PHE A 144 -17.65 16.35 -6.42
C PHE A 144 -17.96 17.29 -5.24
N ALA A 145 -18.53 16.75 -4.17
CA ALA A 145 -18.96 17.52 -3.01
C ALA A 145 -18.25 17.03 -1.75
N VAL A 146 -17.99 17.98 -0.83
CA VAL A 146 -17.60 17.71 0.55
C VAL A 146 -18.64 18.38 1.47
N ASP A 147 -19.21 17.60 2.37
CA ASP A 147 -20.30 18.02 3.27
C ASP A 147 -20.17 17.36 4.65
N SER A 148 -20.81 17.96 5.65
CA SER A 148 -20.99 17.38 6.99
C SER A 148 -22.12 16.35 7.09
N ASP A 149 -22.95 16.22 6.04
CA ASP A 149 -24.06 15.27 5.98
C ASP A 149 -23.67 14.04 5.14
N ALA A 150 -23.95 12.84 5.68
CA ALA A 150 -23.71 11.58 5.01
C ALA A 150 -24.48 11.44 3.69
N THR A 151 -25.64 12.09 3.58
CA THR A 151 -26.45 11.99 2.37
C THR A 151 -26.02 12.94 1.25
N LEU A 152 -25.05 13.83 1.52
CA LEU A 152 -24.65 14.96 0.64
C LEU A 152 -25.85 15.82 0.16
N SER A 153 -27.05 15.63 0.71
CA SER A 153 -28.33 16.15 0.17
C SER A 153 -28.91 17.32 0.97
N GLY A 154 -28.07 17.98 1.76
CA GLY A 154 -28.47 18.87 2.85
C GLY A 154 -28.34 20.37 2.62
N GLY A 155 -28.17 20.85 1.38
CA GLY A 155 -28.15 22.28 1.06
C GLY A 155 -26.79 22.96 1.23
N THR A 156 -26.32 23.57 0.13
CA THR A 156 -24.98 24.19 -0.04
C THR A 156 -23.89 23.35 0.60
N ALA A 157 -23.35 22.39 -0.16
CA ALA A 157 -22.15 21.68 0.23
C ALA A 157 -21.08 22.68 0.67
N LEU A 158 -20.25 22.25 1.61
CA LEU A 158 -19.20 23.08 2.18
C LEU A 158 -18.12 23.39 1.13
N LEU A 159 -17.96 22.48 0.17
CA LEU A 159 -17.16 22.66 -1.03
C LEU A 159 -17.74 21.84 -2.19
N ASP A 160 -17.86 22.48 -3.36
CA ASP A 160 -18.31 21.84 -4.60
C ASP A 160 -17.28 22.05 -5.73
N LEU A 161 -16.94 20.98 -6.42
CA LEU A 161 -16.19 21.01 -7.68
C LEU A 161 -17.03 20.40 -8.79
N ALA A 162 -17.52 21.23 -9.71
CA ALA A 162 -18.19 20.76 -10.91
C ALA A 162 -17.23 19.90 -11.75
N ILE A 163 -17.69 18.72 -12.16
CA ILE A 163 -16.97 17.79 -13.03
C ILE A 163 -17.34 18.15 -14.48
N ASP A 164 -16.33 18.24 -15.36
CA ASP A 164 -16.49 18.46 -16.80
C ASP A 164 -15.30 17.81 -17.55
N THR A 165 -15.50 16.59 -18.06
CA THR A 165 -14.55 15.85 -18.89
C THR A 165 -14.61 16.20 -20.38
N SER A 166 -15.62 16.95 -20.81
CA SER A 166 -15.90 17.29 -22.22
C SER A 166 -14.80 18.15 -22.85
N VAL A 167 -14.01 18.83 -22.02
CA VAL A 167 -12.87 19.66 -22.41
C VAL A 167 -11.70 18.82 -22.97
N THR A 168 -11.65 17.51 -22.68
CA THR A 168 -10.59 16.61 -23.19
C THR A 168 -11.08 15.29 -23.82
N GLY A 169 -12.39 15.02 -23.84
CA GLY A 169 -13.00 13.78 -24.35
C GLY A 169 -13.23 12.71 -23.27
N THR A 170 -13.79 11.55 -23.63
CA THR A 170 -14.22 10.43 -22.73
C THR A 170 -13.08 9.65 -22.06
N GLY A 171 -11.92 10.28 -21.88
CA GLY A 171 -10.75 9.70 -21.23
C GLY A 171 -10.74 9.92 -19.72
N TRP A 172 -9.81 9.27 -19.04
CA TRP A 172 -9.53 9.53 -17.63
C TRP A 172 -9.01 10.95 -17.42
N GLN A 173 -9.56 11.65 -16.43
CA GLN A 173 -9.13 12.96 -15.99
C GLN A 173 -8.75 12.96 -14.52
N ARG A 174 -7.74 13.76 -14.17
CA ARG A 174 -7.31 13.98 -12.79
C ARG A 174 -8.01 15.22 -12.25
N TYR A 175 -8.62 15.07 -11.08
CA TYR A 175 -9.21 16.14 -10.30
C TYR A 175 -8.39 16.37 -9.04
N THR A 176 -8.34 17.63 -8.60
CA THR A 176 -7.63 18.06 -7.40
C THR A 176 -8.52 19.06 -6.70
N VAL A 177 -8.83 18.76 -5.45
CA VAL A 177 -9.75 19.49 -4.60
C VAL A 177 -8.99 19.90 -3.36
N ASP A 178 -8.74 21.20 -3.22
CA ASP A 178 -8.12 21.76 -2.01
C ASP A 178 -9.23 22.07 -1.00
N VAL A 179 -9.10 21.54 0.22
CA VAL A 179 -9.97 21.82 1.35
C VAL A 179 -9.57 23.20 1.90
N ASP A 180 -10.12 24.26 1.33
CA ASP A 180 -9.90 25.66 1.73
C ASP A 180 -11.21 26.27 2.24
N HIS A 181 -11.55 26.02 3.50
CA HIS A 181 -12.74 26.57 4.14
C HIS A 181 -12.40 27.43 5.36
N ASP A 182 -13.16 28.49 5.64
CA ASP A 182 -12.86 29.54 6.65
C ASP A 182 -13.25 29.15 8.09
N THR A 183 -13.73 27.92 8.32
CA THR A 183 -14.04 27.42 9.66
C THR A 183 -13.41 26.06 9.88
N ASP A 184 -12.59 25.98 10.92
CA ASP A 184 -12.02 24.74 11.47
C ASP A 184 -13.12 23.68 11.60
N PHE A 185 -12.99 22.57 10.87
CA PHE A 185 -13.95 21.48 10.91
C PHE A 185 -13.73 20.69 12.20
N ASP A 186 -14.42 21.08 13.27
CA ASP A 186 -14.53 20.24 14.48
C ASP A 186 -15.65 19.19 14.29
N VAL A 187 -15.83 18.71 13.05
CA VAL A 187 -16.89 17.79 12.61
C VAL A 187 -16.35 16.84 11.56
N ASP A 188 -16.76 15.57 11.64
CA ASP A 188 -16.42 14.59 10.61
C ASP A 188 -17.12 14.94 9.29
N LEU A 189 -16.38 14.87 8.16
CA LEU A 189 -16.84 15.26 6.83
C LEU A 189 -17.00 14.07 5.88
N TYR A 190 -18.10 14.05 5.15
CA TYR A 190 -18.34 13.15 4.03
C TYR A 190 -17.95 13.81 2.72
N TYR A 191 -17.57 12.99 1.75
CA TYR A 191 -17.25 13.42 0.40
C TYR A 191 -17.79 12.41 -0.59
N GLY A 192 -18.03 12.86 -1.81
CA GLY A 192 -18.55 11.99 -2.84
C GLY A 192 -18.86 12.70 -4.15
N ILE A 193 -19.51 11.95 -5.03
CA ILE A 193 -20.00 12.42 -6.31
C ILE A 193 -21.52 12.55 -6.22
N TRP A 194 -21.98 13.74 -6.55
CA TRP A 194 -23.35 14.19 -6.48
C TRP A 194 -23.87 14.60 -7.87
N CYS A 195 -25.17 14.43 -8.13
CA CYS A 195 -25.88 15.10 -9.24
C CYS A 195 -27.21 15.69 -8.76
N ASP A 196 -27.47 16.96 -9.11
CA ASP A 196 -28.67 17.71 -8.72
C ASP A 196 -29.89 17.41 -9.62
N SER A 197 -29.66 17.04 -10.87
CA SER A 197 -30.72 16.64 -11.81
C SER A 197 -30.15 15.84 -12.96
N LEU A 198 -30.53 14.56 -13.05
CA LEU A 198 -30.12 13.68 -14.14
C LEU A 198 -30.93 14.02 -15.41
N THR A 199 -30.28 14.49 -16.47
CA THR A 199 -30.92 14.69 -17.80
C THR A 199 -30.48 13.65 -18.84
N ALA A 200 -29.56 12.77 -18.46
CA ALA A 200 -29.08 11.65 -19.26
C ALA A 200 -30.21 10.65 -19.61
N ASN A 201 -30.17 10.10 -20.83
CA ASN A 201 -31.24 9.26 -21.40
C ASN A 201 -30.79 7.80 -21.60
N GLY A 202 -30.18 7.21 -20.58
CA GLY A 202 -29.69 5.83 -20.59
C GLY A 202 -29.05 5.45 -19.26
N PRO A 203 -28.75 4.15 -19.04
CA PRO A 203 -27.86 3.77 -17.96
C PRO A 203 -26.44 4.18 -18.33
N ASP A 204 -25.98 5.26 -17.72
CA ASP A 204 -24.67 5.85 -17.97
C ASP A 204 -23.69 5.51 -16.85
N ASN A 205 -22.40 5.40 -17.19
CA ASN A 205 -21.38 4.96 -16.26
C ASN A 205 -20.42 6.10 -15.91
N PHE A 206 -19.94 6.08 -14.68
CA PHE A 206 -18.69 6.73 -14.33
C PHE A 206 -17.77 5.75 -13.60
N TYR A 207 -16.48 5.97 -13.76
CA TYR A 207 -15.42 5.18 -13.16
C TYR A 207 -14.58 6.10 -12.28
N LEU A 208 -14.47 5.76 -11.01
CA LEU A 208 -13.67 6.46 -10.01
C LEU A 208 -12.46 5.59 -9.64
N ASP A 209 -11.28 6.20 -9.58
CA ASP A 209 -10.03 5.51 -9.26
C ASP A 209 -9.08 6.46 -8.51
N LYS A 210 -8.21 5.90 -7.68
CA LYS A 210 -7.13 6.57 -6.94
C LYS A 210 -7.58 7.82 -6.22
N VAL A 211 -8.58 7.68 -5.35
CA VAL A 211 -8.92 8.76 -4.41
C VAL A 211 -7.84 8.83 -3.33
N MET A 212 -7.05 9.89 -3.37
CA MET A 212 -5.83 10.14 -2.61
C MET A 212 -5.95 11.40 -1.78
N PHE A 213 -5.16 11.47 -0.71
CA PHE A 213 -4.96 12.67 0.10
C PHE A 213 -3.48 13.06 0.07
N GLU A 214 -3.16 14.26 -0.41
CA GLU A 214 -1.78 14.69 -0.71
C GLU A 214 -1.14 15.57 0.39
N ASP A 215 -1.90 16.08 1.36
CA ASP A 215 -1.37 16.72 2.58
C ASP A 215 -1.95 16.03 3.82
N VAL A 216 -1.07 15.73 4.77
CA VAL A 216 -1.34 14.84 5.91
C VAL A 216 -0.61 15.41 7.13
N ALA A 217 -1.01 16.60 7.54
CA ALA A 217 -0.71 17.09 8.88
C ALA A 217 -1.70 16.52 9.93
N SER A 218 -2.87 16.04 9.49
CA SER A 218 -3.99 15.57 10.32
C SER A 218 -4.03 14.06 10.63
N MET A 219 -3.20 13.19 10.04
CA MET A 219 -3.11 11.76 10.46
C MET A 219 -2.38 11.54 11.80
N GLY A 220 -2.70 12.38 12.78
CA GLY A 220 -2.20 12.33 14.15
C GLY A 220 -2.75 11.14 14.93
N GLY A 221 -2.28 9.93 14.58
CA GLY A 221 -2.44 8.74 15.41
C GLY A 221 -3.86 8.21 15.50
N ILE A 222 -4.23 7.34 14.56
CA ILE A 222 -5.49 6.60 14.66
C ILE A 222 -5.16 5.25 15.33
N SER A 223 -5.62 5.11 16.57
CA SER A 223 -5.61 3.86 17.30
C SER A 223 -6.72 2.97 16.76
N PHE A 224 -6.34 1.74 16.40
CA PHE A 224 -7.22 0.72 15.87
C PHE A 224 -8.05 0.04 16.98
N GLN A 225 -9.38 0.02 16.84
CA GLN A 225 -10.29 -0.87 17.60
C GLN A 225 -11.25 -1.54 16.62
N LEU A 226 -11.26 -2.88 16.57
CA LEU A 226 -12.33 -3.63 15.88
C LEU A 226 -13.62 -3.43 16.67
N ASN A 227 -14.55 -2.67 16.10
CA ASN A 227 -15.90 -2.59 16.63
C ASN A 227 -16.66 -3.82 16.14
N ASN A 228 -17.05 -4.70 17.06
CA ASN A 228 -17.78 -5.96 16.85
C ASN A 228 -19.24 -5.81 16.37
N CYS A 229 -19.67 -4.59 16.00
CA CYS A 229 -21.09 -4.22 15.92
C CYS A 229 -21.57 -3.73 14.55
N ASP A 230 -20.77 -3.77 13.49
CA ASP A 230 -21.24 -3.35 12.17
C ASP A 230 -22.13 -4.42 11.55
N TYR A 231 -23.44 -4.35 11.77
CA TYR A 231 -24.41 -5.02 10.92
C TYR A 231 -24.56 -4.20 9.62
N PRO A 232 -24.46 -4.79 8.41
CA PRO A 232 -24.61 -6.22 8.11
C PRO A 232 -23.29 -6.97 7.91
N VAL A 233 -22.19 -6.54 8.53
CA VAL A 233 -20.82 -7.11 8.41
C VAL A 233 -20.42 -8.00 9.62
N GLY A 234 -21.25 -8.03 10.67
CA GLY A 234 -21.01 -8.77 11.91
C GLY A 234 -21.40 -10.27 11.85
N PRO A 235 -21.14 -11.03 12.94
CA PRO A 235 -21.47 -12.46 13.01
C PRO A 235 -22.92 -12.76 12.66
N VAL A 236 -23.14 -13.78 11.85
CA VAL A 236 -24.47 -14.23 11.42
C VAL A 236 -24.91 -15.39 12.29
N ALA A 237 -26.16 -15.34 12.78
CA ALA A 237 -26.83 -16.48 13.38
C ALA A 237 -27.44 -17.34 12.26
N ASP A 238 -27.18 -18.65 12.31
CA ASP A 238 -27.62 -19.60 11.28
C ASP A 238 -29.14 -19.88 11.33
N ASP A 239 -29.75 -19.78 12.53
CA ASP A 239 -31.19 -19.98 12.71
C ASP A 239 -31.95 -18.63 12.72
N PRO A 240 -32.98 -18.43 11.87
CA PRO A 240 -33.84 -17.25 11.91
C PRO A 240 -34.57 -17.04 13.26
N ASP A 241 -34.67 -18.05 14.11
CA ASP A 241 -35.24 -17.96 15.46
C ASP A 241 -34.22 -17.45 16.51
N ASN A 242 -32.94 -17.31 16.16
CA ASN A 242 -31.88 -16.79 17.02
C ASN A 242 -31.59 -15.31 16.74
N VAL A 243 -31.88 -14.44 17.69
CA VAL A 243 -31.77 -12.98 17.52
C VAL A 243 -30.48 -12.47 18.17
N LEU A 244 -29.54 -12.03 17.32
CA LEU A 244 -28.41 -11.21 17.75
C LEU A 244 -28.87 -9.77 17.97
N THR A 245 -28.53 -9.21 19.13
CA THR A 245 -28.87 -7.83 19.49
C THR A 245 -27.63 -7.09 19.97
N ARG A 246 -27.63 -5.75 19.82
CA ARG A 246 -26.58 -4.89 20.36
C ARG A 246 -26.90 -4.50 21.80
N GLU A 247 -25.96 -4.72 22.72
CA GLU A 247 -26.00 -4.20 24.09
C GLU A 247 -25.14 -2.95 24.19
N THR A 248 -25.73 -1.81 24.53
CA THR A 248 -25.03 -0.52 24.58
C THR A 248 -24.68 -0.07 25.99
N THR A 249 -25.02 -0.88 27.01
CA THR A 249 -24.85 -0.52 28.43
C THR A 249 -23.86 -1.39 29.19
N ASP A 250 -23.52 -2.55 28.65
CA ASP A 250 -22.63 -3.54 29.27
C ASP A 250 -21.72 -4.10 28.18
N TYR A 251 -20.54 -3.49 28.06
CA TYR A 251 -19.51 -3.77 27.06
C TYR A 251 -18.13 -3.40 27.62
N MET A 252 -17.06 -3.91 27.01
CA MET A 252 -15.67 -3.68 27.39
C MET A 252 -14.99 -2.64 26.51
N GLU A 253 -15.27 -2.64 25.21
CA GLU A 253 -14.65 -1.78 24.21
C GLU A 253 -15.68 -1.21 23.21
N GLY A 254 -15.35 -0.09 22.54
CA GLY A 254 -16.22 0.51 21.53
C GLY A 254 -17.52 1.11 22.08
N VAL A 255 -18.62 0.94 21.33
CA VAL A 255 -19.94 1.56 21.60
C VAL A 255 -21.02 0.54 22.00
N GLY A 256 -20.64 -0.73 22.14
CA GLY A 256 -21.54 -1.80 22.55
C GLY A 256 -20.94 -3.19 22.39
N ALA A 257 -21.54 -4.16 23.04
CA ALA A 257 -21.22 -5.57 22.91
C ALA A 257 -22.27 -6.30 22.08
N MET A 258 -21.86 -7.36 21.40
CA MET A 258 -22.80 -8.34 20.89
C MET A 258 -23.48 -9.03 22.08
N LYS A 259 -24.81 -9.10 22.04
CA LYS A 259 -25.62 -9.85 23.00
C LYS A 259 -26.42 -10.90 22.28
N ASN A 260 -26.23 -12.14 22.67
CA ASN A 260 -27.06 -13.23 22.24
C ASN A 260 -27.93 -13.75 23.38
N VAL A 261 -29.20 -14.00 23.08
CA VAL A 261 -30.16 -14.61 24.00
C VAL A 261 -30.53 -16.00 23.50
N VAL A 262 -29.94 -17.02 24.11
CA VAL A 262 -30.24 -18.43 23.86
C VAL A 262 -31.50 -18.80 24.63
N THR A 263 -32.56 -19.23 23.96
CA THR A 263 -33.85 -19.56 24.61
C THR A 263 -34.19 -21.03 24.47
N THR A 264 -34.80 -21.62 25.50
CA THR A 264 -35.43 -22.93 25.38
C THR A 264 -36.65 -22.82 24.47
N ALA A 265 -36.53 -23.29 23.23
CA ALA A 265 -37.60 -23.48 22.25
C ALA A 265 -38.38 -22.21 21.84
N VAL A 266 -37.98 -21.62 20.71
CA VAL A 266 -38.89 -20.91 19.82
C VAL A 266 -38.78 -21.59 18.46
N GLY A 267 -39.89 -22.08 17.92
CA GLY A 267 -39.91 -22.61 16.55
C GLY A 267 -39.23 -23.96 16.34
N ASN A 268 -38.56 -24.10 15.18
CA ASN A 268 -38.21 -25.37 14.55
C ASN A 268 -36.93 -26.03 15.10
N MET A 269 -36.31 -25.42 16.12
CA MET A 269 -35.13 -25.94 16.83
C MET A 269 -35.47 -27.24 17.58
N ILE A 270 -34.79 -28.32 17.23
CA ILE A 270 -34.91 -29.62 17.92
C ILE A 270 -33.87 -29.67 19.03
N VAL A 271 -34.24 -30.20 20.19
CA VAL A 271 -33.30 -30.49 21.28
C VAL A 271 -32.13 -31.31 20.74
N GLY A 272 -30.92 -30.73 20.76
CA GLY A 272 -29.70 -31.33 20.19
C GLY A 272 -29.19 -30.68 18.91
N ASP A 273 -29.81 -29.59 18.44
CA ASP A 273 -29.23 -28.72 17.42
C ASP A 273 -28.12 -27.85 18.03
N GLU A 274 -27.00 -27.75 17.33
CA GLU A 274 -25.86 -26.93 17.73
C GLU A 274 -26.06 -25.49 17.20
N ILE A 275 -25.71 -24.50 18.01
CA ILE A 275 -25.89 -23.08 17.65
C ILE A 275 -24.55 -22.50 17.23
N PHE A 276 -24.47 -21.95 16.02
CA PHE A 276 -23.25 -21.40 15.44
C PHE A 276 -23.35 -19.90 15.16
N TYR A 277 -22.23 -19.21 15.37
CA TYR A 277 -21.99 -17.84 14.96
C TYR A 277 -20.69 -17.83 14.19
N HIS A 278 -20.74 -17.50 12.90
CA HIS A 278 -19.54 -17.38 12.09
C HIS A 278 -19.39 -15.97 11.55
N ALA A 279 -18.14 -15.55 11.33
CA ALA A 279 -17.84 -14.37 10.53
C ALA A 279 -18.23 -14.62 9.08
N MET A 280 -18.72 -13.58 8.39
CA MET A 280 -19.15 -13.71 6.99
C MET A 280 -18.01 -13.72 5.99
N GLU A 281 -16.83 -13.21 6.38
CA GLU A 281 -15.69 -13.13 5.49
C GLU A 281 -14.63 -14.18 5.84
N ALA A 282 -14.20 -14.90 4.81
CA ALA A 282 -13.08 -15.82 4.92
C ALA A 282 -11.80 -15.06 5.21
N LYS A 283 -11.00 -15.60 6.13
CA LYS A 283 -9.71 -15.04 6.52
C LYS A 283 -8.61 -16.04 6.20
N ASP A 284 -7.48 -15.53 5.73
CA ASP A 284 -6.26 -16.33 5.53
C ASP A 284 -5.56 -16.48 6.89
N TRP A 285 -5.57 -17.69 7.44
CA TRP A 285 -5.06 -18.00 8.77
C TRP A 285 -3.64 -18.56 8.68
N SER A 286 -2.75 -18.13 9.58
CA SER A 286 -1.40 -18.65 9.67
C SER A 286 -1.11 -19.22 11.06
N ASN A 287 -0.30 -20.27 11.09
CA ASN A 287 0.24 -20.81 12.34
C ASN A 287 0.92 -19.73 13.19
N GLY A 288 0.49 -19.60 14.44
CA GLY A 288 0.99 -18.60 15.38
C GLY A 288 0.24 -17.27 15.37
N ASP A 289 -0.79 -17.10 14.52
CA ASP A 289 -1.75 -16.01 14.69
C ASP A 289 -2.47 -16.17 16.04
N THR A 290 -2.78 -15.04 16.68
CA THR A 290 -3.55 -15.03 17.93
C THR A 290 -4.87 -14.30 17.76
N ILE A 291 -5.92 -14.88 18.33
CA ILE A 291 -7.28 -14.34 18.35
C ILE A 291 -7.60 -14.07 19.81
N THR A 292 -7.74 -12.81 20.16
CA THR A 292 -8.12 -12.33 21.48
C THR A 292 -9.55 -11.83 21.45
N PHE A 293 -10.38 -12.14 22.44
CA PHE A 293 -11.72 -11.57 22.56
C PHE A 293 -12.17 -11.51 24.01
N TRP A 294 -13.06 -10.58 24.30
CA TRP A 294 -13.79 -10.49 25.56
C TRP A 294 -15.09 -11.29 25.45
N ILE A 295 -15.38 -12.09 26.47
CA ILE A 295 -16.64 -12.81 26.58
C ILE A 295 -17.20 -12.66 28.00
N LYS A 296 -18.52 -12.56 28.09
CA LYS A 296 -19.26 -12.63 29.35
C LYS A 296 -20.45 -13.54 29.13
N ALA A 297 -20.50 -14.67 29.82
CA ALA A 297 -21.58 -15.64 29.66
C ALA A 297 -22.26 -15.97 30.99
N ASP A 298 -23.51 -16.41 30.93
CA ASP A 298 -24.18 -17.04 32.05
C ASP A 298 -23.42 -18.31 32.48
N LEU A 299 -23.30 -18.53 33.79
CA LEU A 299 -22.59 -19.67 34.41
C LEU A 299 -23.06 -21.08 33.95
N LEU A 300 -24.20 -21.17 33.28
CA LEU A 300 -24.77 -22.42 32.79
C LEU A 300 -24.56 -22.64 31.28
N LEU A 301 -23.99 -21.65 30.58
CA LEU A 301 -23.41 -21.80 29.24
C LEU A 301 -21.90 -22.13 29.31
N ASP A 302 -21.34 -22.10 30.53
CA ASP A 302 -19.93 -22.37 30.79
C ASP A 302 -19.53 -23.78 30.34
N ALA A 303 -18.37 -23.90 29.69
CA ALA A 303 -17.84 -25.09 29.01
C ALA A 303 -18.58 -25.59 27.76
N ASP A 304 -19.71 -24.98 27.37
CA ASP A 304 -20.38 -25.28 26.09
C ASP A 304 -19.94 -24.35 24.95
N ILE A 305 -19.32 -23.21 25.28
CA ILE A 305 -18.86 -22.24 24.28
C ILE A 305 -17.51 -22.71 23.71
N THR A 306 -17.48 -22.90 22.39
CA THR A 306 -16.27 -23.32 21.67
C THR A 306 -16.02 -22.36 20.50
N PHE A 307 -14.79 -21.85 20.41
CA PHE A 307 -14.33 -21.16 19.20
C PHE A 307 -13.86 -22.20 18.18
N ALA A 308 -14.26 -22.06 16.92
CA ALA A 308 -13.88 -22.98 15.85
C ALA A 308 -13.41 -22.25 14.61
N LEU A 309 -12.48 -22.89 13.90
CA LEU A 309 -12.13 -22.64 12.51
C LEU A 309 -12.75 -23.77 11.68
N ALA A 310 -13.36 -23.46 10.56
CA ALA A 310 -14.14 -24.41 9.77
C ALA A 310 -14.04 -24.16 8.26
N THR A 311 -14.29 -25.22 7.48
CA THR A 311 -14.29 -25.15 6.02
C THR A 311 -15.65 -24.76 5.42
N SER A 312 -16.70 -24.68 6.25
CA SER A 312 -18.03 -24.22 5.87
C SER A 312 -18.70 -23.43 7.01
N ALA A 313 -19.84 -22.79 6.73
CA ALA A 313 -20.64 -22.06 7.72
C ALA A 313 -21.12 -22.91 8.91
N ASP A 314 -21.25 -24.23 8.73
CA ASP A 314 -21.50 -25.19 9.80
C ASP A 314 -20.20 -25.47 10.58
N LEU A 315 -19.99 -24.71 11.67
CA LEU A 315 -18.73 -24.74 12.39
C LEU A 315 -18.49 -26.06 13.14
N SER A 316 -19.49 -26.77 13.68
CA SER A 316 -19.24 -28.05 14.37
C SER A 316 -18.93 -29.19 13.41
N GLY A 317 -19.63 -29.22 12.27
CA GLY A 317 -19.57 -30.33 11.34
C GLY A 317 -18.32 -30.29 10.47
N THR A 318 -17.74 -29.10 10.33
CA THR A 318 -16.60 -28.84 9.43
C THR A 318 -15.40 -28.17 10.09
N ALA A 319 -15.34 -28.22 11.42
CA ALA A 319 -14.22 -27.68 12.19
C ALA A 319 -12.88 -28.32 11.76
N THR A 320 -11.93 -27.49 11.38
CA THR A 320 -10.52 -27.85 11.24
C THR A 320 -9.83 -27.79 12.60
N GLU A 321 -10.17 -26.79 13.41
CA GLU A 321 -9.65 -26.59 14.76
C GLU A 321 -10.75 -26.08 15.71
N THR A 322 -10.62 -26.42 16.99
CA THR A 322 -11.58 -26.04 18.04
C THR A 322 -10.87 -25.67 19.34
N TYR A 323 -11.34 -24.62 20.00
CA TYR A 323 -10.82 -24.08 21.24
C TYR A 323 -11.97 -23.86 22.22
N VAL A 324 -12.02 -24.68 23.28
CA VAL A 324 -13.06 -24.57 24.31
C VAL A 324 -12.80 -23.33 25.17
N ILE A 325 -13.86 -22.55 25.39
CA ILE A 325 -13.85 -21.33 26.20
C ILE A 325 -14.49 -21.66 27.55
N ASP A 326 -13.68 -21.57 28.61
CA ASP A 326 -14.11 -21.75 30.02
C ASP A 326 -14.33 -20.37 30.62
N THR A 327 -15.60 -20.01 30.84
CA THR A 327 -15.99 -18.69 31.38
C THR A 327 -16.32 -18.87 32.86
N ALA A 328 -15.43 -18.44 33.76
CA ALA A 328 -15.60 -18.63 35.19
C ALA A 328 -16.82 -17.85 35.77
N GLY A 329 -17.34 -16.90 34.99
CA GLY A 329 -18.74 -16.51 34.95
C GLY A 329 -19.12 -15.31 35.81
N THR A 330 -20.04 -14.52 35.25
CA THR A 330 -20.67 -13.25 35.71
C THR A 330 -19.98 -11.94 35.37
N ASP A 331 -18.68 -11.93 35.01
CA ASP A 331 -18.00 -10.72 34.55
C ASP A 331 -17.27 -10.96 33.22
N TRP A 332 -16.79 -9.90 32.60
CA TRP A 332 -16.06 -9.96 31.34
C TRP A 332 -14.69 -10.61 31.51
N GLU A 333 -14.40 -11.61 30.69
CA GLU A 333 -13.16 -12.38 30.68
C GLU A 333 -12.52 -12.29 29.29
N GLN A 334 -11.21 -12.02 29.25
CA GLN A 334 -10.45 -11.99 28.01
C GLN A 334 -9.86 -13.37 27.73
N HIS A 335 -10.10 -13.89 26.54
CA HIS A 335 -9.53 -15.14 26.05
C HIS A 335 -8.60 -14.86 24.88
N THR A 336 -7.44 -15.52 24.87
CA THR A 336 -6.52 -15.51 23.73
C THR A 336 -6.36 -16.95 23.25
N VAL A 337 -6.77 -17.18 22.01
CA VAL A 337 -6.54 -18.39 21.23
C VAL A 337 -5.29 -18.18 20.40
N THR A 338 -4.35 -19.11 20.46
CA THR A 338 -3.18 -19.14 19.56
C THR A 338 -3.35 -20.29 18.60
N LEU A 339 -3.36 -20.01 17.30
CA LEU A 339 -3.51 -21.03 16.27
C LEU A 339 -2.29 -21.95 16.28
N SER A 340 -2.52 -23.25 16.40
CA SER A 340 -1.45 -24.26 16.48
C SER A 340 -1.83 -25.55 15.75
N GLY A 341 -1.48 -25.64 14.46
CA GLY A 341 -1.73 -26.81 13.62
C GLY A 341 -0.72 -26.93 12.47
N ASP A 342 -0.96 -27.83 11.52
CA ASP A 342 -0.38 -27.78 10.16
C ASP A 342 -1.61 -27.78 9.22
N ASP A 343 -1.74 -26.76 8.35
CA ASP A 343 -2.81 -26.52 7.33
C ASP A 343 -4.10 -25.73 7.75
N ASP A 344 -3.98 -24.64 8.51
CA ASP A 344 -5.10 -23.70 8.80
C ASP A 344 -5.55 -22.87 7.57
N ASP A 345 -4.76 -22.86 6.49
CA ASP A 345 -4.98 -22.16 5.22
C ASP A 345 -6.30 -22.55 4.50
N THR A 346 -7.00 -23.58 4.98
CA THR A 346 -8.25 -24.09 4.37
C THR A 346 -9.52 -23.63 5.09
N ALA A 347 -9.40 -23.01 6.27
CA ALA A 347 -10.55 -22.57 7.07
C ALA A 347 -11.12 -21.24 6.55
N GLY A 348 -12.17 -21.32 5.74
CA GLY A 348 -12.89 -20.15 5.22
C GLY A 348 -13.90 -19.54 6.21
N PHE A 349 -14.17 -20.19 7.34
CA PHE A 349 -15.16 -19.76 8.32
C PHE A 349 -14.59 -19.87 9.72
N TYR A 350 -14.97 -18.96 10.60
CA TYR A 350 -14.54 -18.96 11.99
C TYR A 350 -15.59 -18.31 12.88
N GLY A 351 -15.62 -18.70 14.14
CA GLY A 351 -16.46 -18.05 15.13
C GLY A 351 -16.74 -18.94 16.31
N ILE A 352 -17.89 -18.76 16.95
CA ILE A 352 -18.22 -19.41 18.21
C ILE A 352 -19.44 -20.29 18.03
N TYR A 353 -19.44 -21.43 18.72
CA TYR A 353 -20.58 -22.32 18.76
C TYR A 353 -20.83 -22.89 20.15
N LEU A 354 -22.07 -23.33 20.36
CA LEU A 354 -22.47 -24.04 21.57
C LEU A 354 -22.53 -25.54 21.31
N SER A 355 -21.77 -26.32 22.07
CA SER A 355 -21.71 -27.79 21.92
C SER A 355 -22.96 -28.52 22.41
N THR A 356 -23.74 -27.92 23.30
CA THR A 356 -25.05 -28.43 23.71
C THR A 356 -26.06 -27.30 23.92
N ASP A 357 -27.33 -27.57 23.64
CA ASP A 357 -28.43 -26.62 23.88
C ASP A 357 -28.81 -26.64 25.38
N PRO A 358 -28.90 -25.48 26.05
CA PRO A 358 -29.34 -25.41 27.45
C PRO A 358 -30.75 -26.01 27.64
N THR A 359 -30.89 -26.92 28.60
CA THR A 359 -32.11 -27.72 28.79
C THR A 359 -33.18 -27.08 29.69
N ASP A 360 -32.87 -25.98 30.40
CA ASP A 360 -33.68 -25.56 31.57
C ASP A 360 -34.05 -24.06 31.63
N ALA A 361 -33.47 -23.15 30.83
CA ALA A 361 -33.81 -21.71 30.84
C ALA A 361 -33.30 -20.90 29.64
N THR A 362 -33.77 -19.65 29.52
CA THR A 362 -33.13 -18.63 28.67
C THR A 362 -31.79 -18.21 29.27
N HIS A 363 -30.73 -18.26 28.47
CA HIS A 363 -29.38 -17.83 28.84
C HIS A 363 -28.87 -16.74 27.90
N THR A 364 -27.93 -15.94 28.39
CA THR A 364 -27.31 -14.87 27.61
C THR A 364 -25.80 -15.03 27.60
N PHE A 365 -25.18 -14.79 26.46
CA PHE A 365 -23.75 -14.52 26.39
C PHE A 365 -23.51 -13.23 25.60
N TYR A 366 -22.40 -12.59 25.92
CA TYR A 366 -21.93 -11.36 25.34
C TYR A 366 -20.54 -11.58 24.77
N LEU A 367 -20.26 -11.00 23.61
CA LEU A 367 -18.95 -11.01 22.97
C LEU A 367 -18.52 -9.59 22.64
N ASP A 368 -17.26 -9.29 22.90
CA ASP A 368 -16.68 -7.98 22.66
C ASP A 368 -15.20 -8.01 22.30
N GLY A 369 -14.71 -6.95 21.64
CA GLY A 369 -13.30 -6.71 21.36
C GLY A 369 -12.58 -7.91 20.74
N ILE A 370 -13.13 -8.51 19.67
CA ILE A 370 -12.45 -9.58 18.93
C ILE A 370 -11.25 -8.96 18.19
N GLU A 371 -10.06 -9.16 18.73
CA GLU A 371 -8.79 -8.71 18.20
C GLU A 371 -8.00 -9.88 17.62
N ILE A 372 -7.66 -9.82 16.34
CA ILE A 372 -6.78 -10.81 15.71
C ILE A 372 -5.44 -10.15 15.44
N ASP A 373 -4.36 -10.72 15.97
CA ASP A 373 -2.97 -10.32 15.72
C ASP A 373 -2.51 -10.93 14.38
N ALA A 374 -3.16 -10.50 13.30
CA ALA A 374 -2.69 -10.77 11.95
C ALA A 374 -1.74 -9.66 11.53
N LYS A 375 -0.64 -10.02 10.85
CA LYS A 375 0.25 -9.06 10.19
C LYS A 375 -0.54 -8.19 9.20
N PHE A 376 -0.84 -6.96 9.62
CA PHE A 376 -1.11 -5.74 8.86
C PHE A 376 -1.94 -5.88 7.58
N SER A 377 -3.25 -5.93 7.76
CA SER A 377 -4.22 -5.03 7.13
C SER A 377 -5.54 -5.22 7.88
N LYS A 378 -6.08 -4.18 8.53
CA LYS A 378 -7.42 -4.24 9.13
C LYS A 378 -8.30 -3.16 8.53
N THR A 379 -9.09 -3.58 7.54
CA THR A 379 -10.56 -3.52 7.38
C THR A 379 -11.47 -2.54 8.16
N THR A 380 -11.01 -1.47 8.79
CA THR A 380 -11.92 -0.39 9.25
C THR A 380 -11.37 1.02 9.01
N ASP A 381 -10.42 1.15 8.10
CA ASP A 381 -10.09 2.43 7.49
C ASP A 381 -10.26 2.22 5.98
N PRO A 382 -11.12 2.98 5.28
CA PRO A 382 -11.17 2.89 3.83
C PRO A 382 -9.82 3.31 3.22
N MET A 383 -8.87 3.86 3.97
CA MET A 383 -7.53 4.22 3.50
C MET A 383 -6.45 3.16 3.79
N THR A 384 -5.72 2.79 2.75
CA THR A 384 -4.45 2.06 2.85
C THR A 384 -3.28 3.05 2.79
N THR A 385 -2.43 3.04 3.83
CA THR A 385 -1.25 3.92 3.90
C THR A 385 0.01 3.17 3.50
N PHE A 386 0.76 3.72 2.55
CA PHE A 386 1.98 3.09 2.05
C PHE A 386 2.99 4.13 1.58
N VAL A 387 4.23 3.69 1.34
CA VAL A 387 5.31 4.57 0.92
C VAL A 387 5.27 4.81 -0.58
N LYS A 388 5.21 6.08 -0.99
CA LYS A 388 5.28 6.54 -2.38
C LYS A 388 6.70 6.54 -2.91
N SER A 389 7.62 7.13 -2.15
CA SER A 389 9.00 7.34 -2.57
C SER A 389 9.95 7.36 -1.38
N MET A 390 11.22 7.08 -1.66
CA MET A 390 12.30 7.18 -0.70
C MET A 390 13.26 8.28 -1.12
N VAL A 391 13.59 9.18 -0.20
CA VAL A 391 14.50 10.29 -0.40
C VAL A 391 15.77 10.07 0.42
N LEU A 392 16.93 10.18 -0.22
CA LEU A 392 18.22 10.08 0.45
C LEU A 392 19.23 11.03 -0.17
N THR A 393 20.15 11.56 0.64
CA THR A 393 21.24 12.39 0.11
C THR A 393 22.50 11.54 -0.10
N ALA A 394 23.00 11.54 -1.33
CA ALA A 394 24.20 10.87 -1.77
C ALA A 394 25.38 11.85 -1.90
N SER A 395 26.57 11.39 -1.52
CA SER A 395 27.85 12.07 -1.78
C SER A 395 28.95 11.04 -2.09
N THR A 396 30.04 11.46 -2.73
CA THR A 396 31.23 10.61 -2.89
C THR A 396 32.15 10.71 -1.67
N MET A 397 32.92 9.66 -1.42
CA MET A 397 34.08 9.76 -0.52
C MET A 397 35.15 10.67 -1.16
N SER A 398 35.79 11.51 -0.34
CA SER A 398 36.76 12.50 -0.82
C SER A 398 37.87 11.87 -1.68
N SER A 399 38.17 12.49 -2.82
CA SER A 399 39.25 12.13 -3.77
C SER A 399 38.96 11.02 -4.80
N GLY A 400 37.75 10.46 -4.85
CA GLY A 400 37.35 9.55 -5.92
C GLY A 400 37.09 10.26 -7.26
N ARG A 401 37.01 9.49 -8.35
CA ARG A 401 36.41 10.01 -9.60
C ARG A 401 34.92 10.24 -9.40
N GLY A 402 34.40 11.25 -10.09
CA GLY A 402 32.96 11.52 -10.11
C GLY A 402 32.14 10.33 -10.60
N LEU A 403 30.97 10.15 -9.99
CA LEU A 403 30.02 9.08 -10.33
C LEU A 403 28.94 9.64 -11.25
N ASN A 404 28.60 8.95 -12.33
CA ASN A 404 27.58 9.42 -13.27
C ASN A 404 26.17 9.10 -12.74
N PHE A 405 25.37 10.15 -12.57
CA PHE A 405 23.96 10.10 -12.18
C PHE A 405 23.05 10.58 -13.31
N THR A 406 23.44 10.47 -14.58
CA THR A 406 22.51 10.73 -15.69
C THR A 406 21.29 9.83 -15.51
N THR A 407 20.10 10.42 -15.56
CA THR A 407 18.84 9.70 -15.43
C THR A 407 18.34 9.27 -16.80
N THR A 408 17.47 8.27 -16.81
CA THR A 408 16.59 8.00 -17.94
C THR A 408 15.21 8.49 -17.54
N ALA A 409 14.59 9.27 -18.41
CA ALA A 409 13.19 9.62 -18.20
C ALA A 409 12.37 8.34 -18.36
N ASP A 410 11.59 8.03 -17.34
CA ASP A 410 10.52 7.04 -17.43
C ASP A 410 9.44 7.64 -18.34
N THR A 411 9.28 7.06 -19.52
CA THR A 411 8.28 7.48 -20.52
C THR A 411 7.07 6.56 -20.50
N GLY A 412 6.95 5.73 -19.47
CA GLY A 412 6.36 4.41 -19.56
C GLY A 412 5.08 4.36 -20.40
N THR A 413 5.13 3.45 -21.37
CA THR A 413 4.14 3.37 -22.44
C THR A 413 2.79 2.76 -22.00
N SER A 414 2.73 2.20 -20.78
CA SER A 414 1.52 1.66 -20.16
C SER A 414 1.61 1.66 -18.63
N LYS A 415 0.44 1.74 -17.97
CA LYS A 415 0.27 1.80 -16.51
C LYS A 415 0.96 0.67 -15.73
N ALA A 416 1.09 -0.51 -16.34
CA ALA A 416 1.73 -1.69 -15.74
C ALA A 416 3.27 -1.65 -15.75
N THR A 417 3.87 -0.67 -16.42
CA THR A 417 5.34 -0.54 -16.54
C THR A 417 5.89 0.77 -15.99
N TRP A 418 5.05 1.65 -15.44
CA TRP A 418 5.49 2.87 -14.75
C TRP A 418 6.30 2.57 -13.49
N GLY A 419 7.39 3.29 -13.28
CA GLY A 419 8.25 3.19 -12.09
C GLY A 419 9.41 2.20 -12.23
N VAL A 420 9.65 1.65 -13.43
CA VAL A 420 10.87 0.90 -13.76
C VAL A 420 11.53 1.50 -14.98
N ILE A 421 12.87 1.48 -15.03
CA ILE A 421 13.64 1.98 -16.18
C ILE A 421 14.00 0.85 -17.16
N SER A 422 13.83 -0.40 -16.72
CA SER A 422 14.22 -1.56 -17.52
C SER A 422 13.38 -1.80 -18.77
N ASP A 423 12.21 -1.21 -18.88
CA ASP A 423 11.31 -1.29 -20.04
C ASP A 423 11.59 -0.18 -21.09
N GLU A 424 12.36 0.85 -20.71
CA GLU A 424 12.61 2.01 -21.56
C GLU A 424 13.39 1.67 -22.83
N THR A 425 12.95 2.27 -23.94
CA THR A 425 13.56 2.04 -25.26
C THR A 425 14.99 2.60 -25.31
N THR A 426 15.24 3.71 -24.61
CA THR A 426 16.57 4.34 -24.53
C THR A 426 17.02 4.41 -23.08
N LYS A 427 18.03 3.61 -22.72
CA LYS A 427 18.60 3.55 -21.37
C LYS A 427 19.90 4.34 -21.32
N THR A 428 19.81 5.57 -20.82
CA THR A 428 20.94 6.49 -20.63
C THR A 428 21.52 6.41 -19.21
N HIS A 429 20.76 5.88 -18.25
CA HIS A 429 21.17 5.83 -16.87
C HIS A 429 22.35 4.87 -16.66
N ARG A 430 23.17 5.21 -15.67
CA ARG A 430 24.40 4.48 -15.34
C ARG A 430 24.38 3.93 -13.91
N MET A 431 23.46 4.41 -13.08
CA MET A 431 23.14 3.87 -11.76
C MET A 431 21.85 3.06 -11.83
N ILE A 432 21.91 1.84 -11.32
CA ILE A 432 20.76 0.95 -11.18
C ILE A 432 20.34 0.93 -9.71
N ILE A 433 19.05 1.08 -9.44
CA ILE A 433 18.50 0.94 -8.09
C ILE A 433 17.69 -0.35 -8.01
N TYR A 434 18.16 -1.26 -7.16
CA TYR A 434 17.51 -2.54 -6.88
C TYR A 434 16.73 -2.44 -5.57
N TYR A 435 15.52 -2.97 -5.53
CA TYR A 435 14.63 -3.03 -4.37
C TYR A 435 14.27 -4.48 -4.03
N ASN A 436 14.16 -4.78 -2.74
CA ASN A 436 13.75 -6.08 -2.23
C ASN A 436 13.06 -5.94 -0.86
N ASP A 437 11.92 -6.60 -0.70
CA ASP A 437 11.21 -6.81 0.56
C ASP A 437 10.81 -8.29 0.71
N SER A 438 9.89 -8.61 1.64
CA SER A 438 9.42 -9.99 1.84
C SER A 438 8.51 -10.52 0.73
N ASN A 439 7.93 -9.65 -0.09
CA ASN A 439 6.86 -9.95 -1.04
C ASN A 439 7.37 -9.91 -2.49
N GLN A 440 8.34 -9.05 -2.80
CA GLN A 440 8.75 -8.74 -4.17
C GLN A 440 10.19 -8.24 -4.28
N GLN A 441 10.69 -8.30 -5.53
CA GLN A 441 11.99 -7.81 -5.94
C GLN A 441 11.87 -7.04 -7.24
N VAL A 442 12.49 -5.86 -7.31
CA VAL A 442 12.48 -5.01 -8.50
C VAL A 442 13.90 -4.58 -8.81
N THR A 443 14.35 -4.79 -10.05
CA THR A 443 15.77 -4.73 -10.37
C THR A 443 16.29 -3.36 -10.80
N ASP A 444 15.42 -2.48 -11.28
CA ASP A 444 15.81 -1.21 -11.91
C ASP A 444 14.68 -0.19 -11.76
N LEU A 445 14.51 0.31 -10.54
CA LEU A 445 13.47 1.29 -10.21
C LEU A 445 13.76 2.64 -10.84
N THR A 446 12.68 3.37 -11.14
CA THR A 446 12.75 4.78 -11.53
C THR A 446 13.24 5.64 -10.36
N TRP A 447 14.12 6.59 -10.66
CA TRP A 447 14.63 7.53 -9.68
C TRP A 447 14.96 8.87 -10.34
N THR A 448 14.88 9.93 -9.54
CA THR A 448 15.26 11.28 -9.94
C THR A 448 16.32 11.82 -9.00
N LYS A 449 16.96 12.92 -9.40
CA LYS A 449 17.96 13.58 -8.58
C LYS A 449 17.78 15.10 -8.58
N THR A 450 18.20 15.72 -7.49
CA THR A 450 18.29 17.16 -7.34
C THR A 450 19.64 17.53 -6.73
N GLY A 451 20.32 18.52 -7.31
CA GLY A 451 21.57 19.05 -6.76
C GLY A 451 21.37 19.82 -5.47
N LEU A 452 22.14 19.48 -4.43
CA LEU A 452 22.09 20.16 -3.14
C LEU A 452 23.38 20.96 -2.88
N GLY A 453 23.22 22.27 -2.68
CA GLY A 453 24.33 23.15 -2.31
C GLY A 453 25.24 23.48 -3.50
N TYR A 454 26.51 23.12 -3.41
CA TYR A 454 27.45 23.29 -4.53
C TYR A 454 27.16 22.20 -5.57
N ASN A 455 26.75 22.62 -6.76
CA ASN A 455 26.52 21.79 -7.93
C ASN A 455 26.96 22.61 -9.13
N ASP A 456 27.86 22.08 -9.95
CA ASP A 456 28.36 22.75 -11.14
C ASP A 456 27.42 22.64 -12.36
N GLY A 457 26.32 21.89 -12.22
CA GLY A 457 25.24 21.77 -13.19
C GLY A 457 25.40 20.61 -14.16
N ASP A 458 26.39 19.75 -13.98
CA ASP A 458 26.49 18.50 -14.70
C ASP A 458 25.80 17.32 -13.98
N ASP A 459 25.91 16.13 -14.56
CA ASP A 459 25.27 14.92 -14.03
C ASP A 459 26.22 14.03 -13.22
N ILE A 460 27.41 14.51 -12.89
CA ILE A 460 28.50 13.76 -12.29
C ILE A 460 28.63 14.18 -10.83
N LEU A 461 28.39 13.26 -9.89
CA LEU A 461 28.57 13.51 -8.47
C LEU A 461 30.07 13.53 -8.14
N GLU A 462 30.64 14.71 -7.90
CA GLU A 462 32.06 14.89 -7.56
C GLU A 462 32.31 15.19 -6.07
N ASP A 463 33.58 15.36 -5.70
CA ASP A 463 33.95 15.74 -4.33
C ASP A 463 33.32 17.10 -3.98
N ARG A 464 32.73 17.18 -2.78
CA ARG A 464 32.00 18.34 -2.24
C ARG A 464 30.63 18.62 -2.87
N GLU A 465 30.20 17.83 -3.85
CA GLU A 465 28.83 17.85 -4.36
C GLU A 465 27.93 16.87 -3.62
N LYS A 466 26.63 17.13 -3.68
CA LYS A 466 25.61 16.29 -3.08
C LYS A 466 24.41 16.21 -4.00
N TYR A 467 23.88 15.02 -4.19
CA TYR A 467 22.61 14.82 -4.86
C TYR A 467 21.60 14.28 -3.86
N GLU A 468 20.44 14.91 -3.79
CA GLU A 468 19.24 14.31 -3.26
C GLU A 468 18.69 13.34 -4.31
N LEU A 469 18.52 12.08 -3.94
CA LEU A 469 17.95 11.05 -4.80
C LEU A 469 16.56 10.73 -4.30
N THR A 470 15.58 10.78 -5.20
CA THR A 470 14.21 10.36 -4.95
C THR A 470 13.95 9.09 -5.74
N VAL A 471 13.87 7.97 -5.03
CA VAL A 471 13.54 6.65 -5.58
C VAL A 471 12.03 6.51 -5.62
N ASP A 472 11.49 6.20 -6.78
CA ASP A 472 10.06 5.99 -6.99
C ASP A 472 9.69 4.53 -6.65
N LEU A 473 8.71 4.34 -5.76
CA LEU A 473 8.19 3.03 -5.39
C LEU A 473 6.83 2.74 -6.03
N THR A 474 6.38 3.54 -7.00
CA THR A 474 5.11 3.37 -7.70
C THR A 474 4.98 1.98 -8.31
N TYR A 475 6.01 1.49 -9.02
CA TYR A 475 5.99 0.14 -9.59
C TYR A 475 5.83 -0.95 -8.51
N VAL A 476 6.59 -0.83 -7.41
CA VAL A 476 6.55 -1.76 -6.28
C VAL A 476 5.13 -1.85 -5.72
N ASN A 477 4.48 -0.71 -5.52
CA ASN A 477 3.13 -0.68 -4.95
C ASN A 477 2.07 -1.15 -5.95
N ASN A 478 2.18 -0.79 -7.23
CA ASN A 478 1.21 -1.18 -8.26
C ASN A 478 1.27 -2.67 -8.60
N ASN A 479 2.43 -3.31 -8.41
CA ASN A 479 2.64 -4.72 -8.72
C ASN A 479 2.60 -5.63 -7.49
N ALA A 480 2.25 -5.10 -6.32
CA ALA A 480 2.09 -5.84 -5.08
C ALA A 480 0.95 -6.89 -5.14
N GLY A 481 -0.02 -6.70 -6.04
CA GLY A 481 -1.18 -7.57 -6.24
C GLY A 481 -2.28 -7.41 -5.19
N HIS A 482 -1.93 -7.14 -3.94
CA HIS A 482 -2.84 -6.78 -2.85
C HIS A 482 -2.27 -5.64 -2.01
N ASP A 483 -3.14 -4.85 -1.38
CA ASP A 483 -2.72 -3.65 -0.62
C ASP A 483 -1.80 -3.96 0.56
N TYR A 484 -2.01 -5.08 1.27
CA TYR A 484 -1.13 -5.50 2.36
C TYR A 484 0.29 -5.89 1.89
N LYS A 485 0.48 -6.11 0.58
CA LYS A 485 1.79 -6.39 -0.03
C LYS A 485 2.48 -5.13 -0.55
N LYS A 486 1.80 -3.97 -0.55
CA LYS A 486 2.43 -2.66 -0.79
C LYS A 486 3.46 -2.38 0.32
N VAL A 487 4.26 -1.35 0.12
CA VAL A 487 5.29 -0.91 1.08
C VAL A 487 4.63 -0.18 2.26
N VAL A 488 4.06 -0.93 3.20
CA VAL A 488 3.22 -0.41 4.31
C VAL A 488 3.97 -0.34 5.65
N ALA A 489 3.32 0.24 6.67
CA ALA A 489 3.88 0.41 8.00
C ALA A 489 4.42 -0.90 8.60
N GLY A 490 5.50 -0.81 9.39
CA GLY A 490 6.14 -1.96 10.05
C GLY A 490 6.91 -2.91 9.12
N GLN A 491 6.83 -2.75 7.80
CA GLN A 491 7.56 -3.60 6.87
C GLN A 491 9.05 -3.29 6.81
N LYS A 492 9.84 -4.31 6.51
CA LYS A 492 11.28 -4.23 6.30
C LYS A 492 11.58 -4.36 4.81
N PHE A 493 12.38 -3.45 4.29
CA PHE A 493 12.81 -3.45 2.90
C PHE A 493 14.29 -3.11 2.77
N SER A 494 14.85 -3.40 1.60
CA SER A 494 16.23 -3.16 1.26
C SER A 494 16.34 -2.53 -0.12
N ILE A 495 17.24 -1.57 -0.26
CA ILE A 495 17.57 -0.91 -1.53
C ILE A 495 19.07 -0.98 -1.76
N GLU A 496 19.48 -1.32 -2.98
CA GLU A 496 20.87 -1.31 -3.40
C GLU A 496 21.08 -0.31 -4.53
N LEU A 497 21.96 0.66 -4.31
CA LEU A 497 22.39 1.61 -5.34
C LEU A 497 23.66 1.05 -5.98
N LYS A 498 23.56 0.71 -7.27
CA LYS A 498 24.61 0.08 -8.07
C LYS A 498 25.14 1.12 -9.07
N PRO A 499 26.18 1.90 -8.71
CA PRO A 499 26.80 2.83 -9.65
C PRO A 499 27.55 2.08 -10.76
N GLU A 500 27.92 2.82 -11.83
CA GLU A 500 28.75 2.28 -12.92
C GLU A 500 30.12 1.77 -12.48
N ARG A 501 30.58 2.26 -11.33
CA ARG A 501 31.95 2.20 -10.81
C ARG A 501 31.94 2.29 -9.29
N GLY A 502 32.92 1.68 -8.64
CA GLY A 502 33.05 1.66 -7.19
C GLY A 502 32.17 0.62 -6.50
N SER A 503 31.88 0.84 -5.21
CA SER A 503 31.11 -0.10 -4.39
C SER A 503 29.61 0.11 -4.54
N VAL A 504 28.86 -0.99 -4.49
CA VAL A 504 27.41 -0.98 -4.27
C VAL A 504 27.14 -0.45 -2.86
N LEU A 505 26.19 0.47 -2.75
CA LEU A 505 25.66 0.92 -1.47
C LEU A 505 24.41 0.10 -1.16
N HIS A 506 24.44 -0.64 -0.05
CA HIS A 506 23.31 -1.42 0.45
C HIS A 506 22.66 -0.71 1.64
N LEU A 507 21.36 -0.47 1.56
CA LEU A 507 20.54 0.15 2.59
C LEU A 507 19.43 -0.81 2.98
N GLU A 508 19.37 -1.17 4.26
CA GLU A 508 18.26 -1.93 4.83
C GLU A 508 17.54 -1.03 5.83
N ARG A 509 16.21 -0.90 5.71
CA ARG A 509 15.39 -0.05 6.57
C ARG A 509 14.13 -0.77 7.00
N THR A 510 13.61 -0.37 8.14
CA THR A 510 12.32 -0.83 8.67
C THR A 510 11.43 0.37 8.85
N LEU A 511 10.22 0.30 8.30
CA LEU A 511 9.23 1.35 8.41
C LEU A 511 8.68 1.40 9.83
N PRO A 512 8.36 2.59 10.35
CA PRO A 512 7.70 2.73 11.64
C PRO A 512 6.34 2.03 11.64
N ALA A 513 5.83 1.71 12.83
CA ALA A 513 4.50 1.11 13.00
C ALA A 513 3.35 2.02 12.53
N VAL A 514 3.62 3.32 12.36
CA VAL A 514 2.68 4.32 11.83
C VAL A 514 3.42 5.15 10.79
N LEU A 515 2.86 5.26 9.57
CA LEU A 515 3.40 6.08 8.49
C LEU A 515 2.81 7.49 8.51
N LYS A 516 3.67 8.49 8.42
CA LYS A 516 3.34 9.91 8.21
C LYS A 516 3.62 10.34 6.76
N ASN A 517 3.27 11.56 6.39
CA ASN A 517 3.67 12.14 5.10
C ASN A 517 5.19 12.04 4.88
N VAL A 518 5.98 12.35 5.92
CA VAL A 518 7.45 12.23 5.87
C VAL A 518 7.91 11.46 7.10
N ASN A 519 8.66 10.37 6.88
CA ASN A 519 9.21 9.55 7.96
C ASN A 519 10.72 9.43 7.81
N ASP A 520 11.46 9.92 8.80
CA ASP A 520 12.89 9.68 8.90
C ASP A 520 13.15 8.23 9.34
N LEU A 521 13.93 7.52 8.54
CA LEU A 521 14.41 6.16 8.76
C LEU A 521 15.88 6.21 9.18
N TYR A 522 16.11 6.06 10.48
CA TYR A 522 17.45 6.10 11.09
C TYR A 522 18.25 4.81 10.86
#